data_AF-A0A845Z3U2-F1
#
_entry.id   AF-A0A845Z3U2-F1
#
_cell.length_a   1.000
_cell.length_b   1.000
_cell.length_c   1.000
_cell.angle_alpha   90.00
_cell.angle_beta   90.00
_cell.angle_gamma   90.00
#
_symmetry.space_group_name_H-M   'P 1'
#
loop_
_entity.id
_entity.type
_entity.pdbx_description
1 polymer ?
#
loop_
_entity_poly.entity_id
_entity_poly.type
_entity_poly.pdbx_seq_one_letter_code
_entity_poly.pdbx_strand_id
1 'polypeptide(L)'
;MNSDSVNNIIKLAALASVVDGHASDEEKNLIVEMGSNLLNTPQEEIREILDRCINTFQNQEFAKNSEAVLNSGLDALRSLDPSQKHLAFYICEKVIYQDGIQSGEIEFIHQLDQLDQTTFS
;
A
#
# COMPACT_ATOMS: atom_id res chain seq x y z
N MET A 1 2.63 -13.14 -11.37
CA MET A 1 1.54 -12.14 -11.20
C MET A 1 1.52 -11.22 -12.41
N ASN A 2 0.42 -10.56 -12.76
CA ASN A 2 0.44 -9.59 -13.88
C ASN A 2 0.95 -8.22 -13.38
N SER A 3 1.38 -7.35 -14.30
CA SER A 3 1.97 -6.05 -13.96
C SER A 3 1.00 -5.13 -13.23
N ASP A 4 -0.29 -5.14 -13.58
CA ASP A 4 -1.30 -4.28 -12.94
C ASP A 4 -1.54 -4.66 -11.47
N SER A 5 -1.64 -5.95 -11.18
CA SER A 5 -1.76 -6.47 -9.82
C SER A 5 -0.53 -6.12 -8.98
N VAL A 6 0.68 -6.25 -9.53
CA VAL A 6 1.91 -5.83 -8.85
C VAL A 6 1.87 -4.34 -8.54
N ASN A 7 1.53 -3.50 -9.54
CA ASN A 7 1.41 -2.06 -9.36
C ASN A 7 0.42 -1.72 -8.24
N ASN A 8 -0.76 -2.34 -8.22
CA ASN A 8 -1.80 -2.02 -7.24
C ASN A 8 -1.48 -2.53 -5.83
N ILE A 9 -0.79 -3.66 -5.70
CA ILE A 9 -0.29 -4.14 -4.41
C ILE A 9 0.77 -3.19 -3.85
N ILE A 10 1.75 -2.79 -4.66
CA ILE A 10 2.79 -1.84 -4.22
C ILE A 10 2.21 -0.46 -3.95
N LYS A 11 1.21 -0.03 -4.74
CA LYS A 11 0.47 1.22 -4.50
C LYS A 11 -0.20 1.22 -3.12
N LEU A 12 -0.79 0.11 -2.70
CA LEU A 12 -1.40 -0.02 -1.37
C LEU A 12 -0.37 0.05 -0.25
N ALA A 13 0.76 -0.65 -0.40
CA ALA A 13 1.84 -0.59 0.57
C ALA A 13 2.44 0.82 0.68
N ALA A 14 2.61 1.50 -0.46
CA ALA A 14 3.07 2.88 -0.53
C ALA A 14 2.07 3.87 0.10
N LEU A 15 0.76 3.64 -0.03
CA LEU A 15 -0.26 4.43 0.66
C LEU A 15 -0.14 4.24 2.17
N ALA A 16 -0.03 3.00 2.63
CA ALA A 16 0.09 2.68 4.06
C ALA A 16 1.27 3.41 4.71
N SER A 17 2.42 3.44 4.04
CA SER A 17 3.64 4.10 4.55
C SER A 17 3.66 5.63 4.42
N VAL A 18 2.64 6.29 3.86
CA VAL A 18 2.65 7.77 3.72
C VAL A 18 1.46 8.44 4.38
N VAL A 19 0.57 7.67 5.02
CA VAL A 19 -0.61 8.22 5.70
C VAL A 19 -0.20 9.21 6.80
N ASP A 20 0.94 8.97 7.43
CA ASP A 20 1.52 9.82 8.48
C ASP A 20 2.25 11.08 7.97
N GLY A 21 2.46 11.20 6.65
CA GLY A 21 3.22 12.28 6.03
C GLY A 21 4.45 11.84 5.24
N HIS A 22 5.06 10.68 5.56
CA HIS A 22 6.29 10.25 4.91
C HIS A 22 6.58 8.76 5.10
N ALA A 23 7.06 8.11 4.05
CA ALA A 23 7.61 6.76 4.16
C ALA A 23 9.07 6.82 4.63
N SER A 24 9.37 6.12 5.72
CA SER A 24 10.73 5.88 6.20
C SER A 24 11.53 5.00 5.22
N ASP A 25 12.85 5.00 5.34
CA ASP A 25 13.69 4.16 4.49
C ASP A 25 13.59 2.68 4.91
N GLU A 26 13.32 2.39 6.18
CA GLU A 26 13.05 1.06 6.69
C GLU A 26 11.80 0.45 6.05
N GLU A 27 10.69 1.19 6.02
CA GLU A 27 9.45 0.75 5.37
C GLU A 27 9.64 0.53 3.87
N LYS A 28 10.29 1.47 3.17
CA LYS A 28 10.55 1.32 1.74
C LYS A 28 11.35 0.07 1.43
N ASN A 29 12.41 -0.18 2.20
CA ASN A 29 13.24 -1.36 2.01
C ASN A 29 12.45 -2.65 2.31
N LEU A 30 11.57 -2.63 3.32
CA LEU A 30 10.70 -3.76 3.61
C LEU A 30 9.69 -4.02 2.47
N ILE A 31 9.07 -2.98 1.91
CA ILE A 31 8.17 -3.08 0.75
C ILE A 31 8.91 -3.68 -0.45
N VAL A 32 10.14 -3.23 -0.71
CA VAL A 32 10.97 -3.75 -1.81
C VAL A 32 11.32 -5.22 -1.61
N GLU A 33 11.76 -5.60 -0.41
CA GLU A 33 12.11 -6.98 -0.08
C GLU A 33 10.90 -7.91 -0.19
N MET A 34 9.81 -7.57 0.51
CA MET A 34 8.58 -8.37 0.52
C MET A 34 7.93 -8.42 -0.86
N GLY A 35 7.82 -7.28 -1.53
CA GLY A 35 7.25 -7.18 -2.88
C GLY A 35 8.02 -8.04 -3.86
N SER A 36 9.36 -8.03 -3.81
CA SER A 36 10.16 -8.87 -4.70
C SER A 36 9.94 -10.36 -4.46
N ASN A 37 9.98 -10.77 -3.19
CA ASN A 37 9.85 -12.17 -2.79
C ASN A 37 8.45 -12.74 -3.03
N LEU A 38 7.40 -11.98 -2.68
CA LEU A 38 6.02 -12.45 -2.68
C LEU A 38 5.33 -12.29 -4.05
N LEU A 39 5.73 -11.28 -4.82
CA LEU A 39 5.11 -10.98 -6.12
C LEU A 39 5.90 -11.58 -7.30
N ASN A 40 7.09 -12.13 -7.02
CA ASN A 40 8.03 -12.70 -7.99
C ASN A 40 8.42 -11.66 -9.06
N THR A 41 8.81 -10.48 -8.58
CA THR A 41 9.20 -9.31 -9.39
C THR A 41 10.59 -8.84 -8.94
N PRO A 42 11.48 -8.38 -9.84
CA PRO A 42 12.78 -7.87 -9.44
C PRO A 42 12.70 -6.69 -8.46
N GLN A 43 13.62 -6.61 -7.50
CA GLN A 43 13.65 -5.52 -6.51
C GLN A 43 13.74 -4.13 -7.16
N GLU A 44 14.46 -3.99 -8.26
CA GLU A 44 14.59 -2.73 -9.01
C GLU A 44 13.23 -2.26 -9.54
N GLU A 45 12.45 -3.17 -10.14
CA GLU A 45 11.10 -2.85 -10.64
C GLU A 45 10.15 -2.50 -9.49
N ILE A 46 10.22 -3.23 -8.35
CA ILE A 46 9.42 -2.87 -7.16
C ILE A 46 9.78 -1.48 -6.64
N ARG A 47 11.08 -1.15 -6.59
CA ARG A 47 11.57 0.15 -6.14
C ARG A 47 11.10 1.28 -7.06
N GLU A 48 11.16 1.09 -8.37
CA GLU A 48 10.65 2.08 -9.34
C GLU A 48 9.16 2.34 -9.17
N ILE A 49 8.36 1.29 -8.97
CA ILE A 49 6.91 1.42 -8.73
C ILE A 49 6.65 2.18 -7.42
N LEU A 50 7.35 1.79 -6.36
CA LEU A 50 7.22 2.37 -5.02
C LEU A 50 7.58 3.87 -5.03
N ASP A 51 8.74 4.23 -5.57
CA ASP A 51 9.21 5.62 -5.61
C ASP A 51 8.26 6.50 -6.41
N ARG A 52 7.73 5.99 -7.54
CA ARG A 52 6.71 6.68 -8.33
C ARG A 52 5.42 6.91 -7.53
N CYS A 53 4.96 5.90 -6.79
CA CYS A 53 3.77 6.01 -5.94
C CYS A 53 3.97 7.05 -4.83
N ILE A 54 5.06 6.96 -4.07
CA ILE A 54 5.38 7.88 -2.97
C ILE A 54 5.46 9.32 -3.49
N ASN A 55 6.21 9.56 -4.56
CA ASN A 55 6.32 10.89 -5.17
C ASN A 55 4.94 11.43 -5.61
N THR A 56 4.10 10.58 -6.19
CA THR A 56 2.73 10.97 -6.57
C THR A 56 1.91 11.39 -5.35
N PHE A 57 1.95 10.61 -4.28
CA PHE A 57 1.15 10.86 -3.07
C PHE A 57 1.64 12.09 -2.31
N GLN A 58 2.95 12.32 -2.23
CA GLN A 58 3.53 13.52 -1.64
C GLN A 58 3.14 14.77 -2.42
N ASN A 59 3.22 14.74 -3.76
CA ASN A 59 2.82 15.87 -4.60
C ASN A 59 1.32 16.17 -4.53
N GLN A 60 0.48 15.17 -4.24
CA GLN A 60 -0.96 15.32 -4.08
C GLN A 60 -1.38 15.60 -2.62
N GLU A 61 -0.43 15.80 -1.71
CA GLU A 61 -0.66 16.05 -0.28
C GLU A 61 -1.57 15.01 0.39
N PHE A 62 -1.41 13.72 0.05
CA PHE A 62 -2.28 12.64 0.51
C PHE A 62 -2.38 12.54 2.04
N ALA A 63 -1.29 12.80 2.75
CA ALA A 63 -1.28 12.84 4.23
C ALA A 63 -2.25 13.87 4.84
N LYS A 64 -2.72 14.85 4.06
CA LYS A 64 -3.70 15.86 4.50
C LYS A 64 -5.12 15.57 4.01
N ASN A 65 -5.29 14.54 3.18
CA ASN A 65 -6.56 14.23 2.51
C ASN A 65 -6.91 12.74 2.67
N SER A 66 -7.47 12.40 3.84
CA SER A 66 -7.87 11.03 4.18
C SER A 66 -8.88 10.44 3.19
N GLU A 67 -9.79 11.25 2.64
CA GLU A 67 -10.75 10.80 1.63
C GLU A 67 -10.05 10.36 0.34
N ALA A 68 -9.09 11.16 -0.16
CA ALA A 68 -8.33 10.80 -1.36
C ALA A 68 -7.48 9.54 -1.16
N VAL A 69 -6.87 9.39 0.03
CA VAL A 69 -6.10 8.19 0.42
C VAL A 69 -6.99 6.94 0.38
N LEU A 70 -8.15 6.98 1.03
CA LEU A 70 -9.10 5.86 1.06
C LEU A 70 -9.62 5.51 -0.33
N ASN A 71 -10.06 6.50 -1.12
CA ASN A 71 -10.55 6.26 -2.47
C ASN A 71 -9.46 5.64 -3.36
N SER A 72 -8.22 6.13 -3.28
CA SER A 72 -7.09 5.60 -4.03
C SER A 72 -6.74 4.16 -3.65
N GLY A 73 -6.87 3.82 -2.35
CA GLY A 73 -6.72 2.45 -1.85
C GLY A 73 -7.84 1.54 -2.33
N LEU A 74 -9.10 1.99 -2.30
CA LEU A 74 -10.24 1.21 -2.79
C LEU A 74 -10.14 0.91 -4.28
N ASP A 75 -9.73 1.89 -5.08
CA ASP A 75 -9.52 1.68 -6.51
C ASP A 75 -8.40 0.68 -6.80
N ALA A 76 -7.34 0.68 -5.99
CA ALA A 76 -6.30 -0.33 -6.07
C ALA A 76 -6.85 -1.73 -5.74
N LEU A 77 -7.60 -1.87 -4.65
CA LEU A 77 -8.20 -3.14 -4.21
C LEU A 77 -9.20 -3.72 -5.21
N ARG A 78 -10.01 -2.88 -5.87
CA ARG A 78 -11.03 -3.32 -6.86
C ARG A 78 -10.45 -4.14 -8.01
N SER A 79 -9.19 -3.90 -8.36
CA SER A 79 -8.48 -4.60 -9.44
C SER A 79 -7.90 -5.96 -9.02
N LEU A 80 -7.88 -6.25 -7.72
CA LEU A 80 -7.21 -7.41 -7.14
C LEU A 80 -8.20 -8.54 -6.87
N ASP A 81 -7.80 -9.77 -7.19
CA ASP A 81 -8.52 -10.96 -6.76
C ASP A 81 -8.35 -11.20 -5.24
N PRO A 82 -9.18 -12.06 -4.60
CA PRO A 82 -9.12 -12.27 -3.15
C PRO A 82 -7.74 -12.69 -2.62
N SER A 83 -6.98 -13.48 -3.38
CA SER A 83 -5.63 -13.91 -2.96
C SER A 83 -4.63 -12.75 -3.03
N GLN A 84 -4.75 -11.90 -4.04
CA GLN A 84 -3.94 -10.70 -4.22
C GLN A 84 -4.26 -9.65 -3.16
N LYS A 85 -5.55 -9.47 -2.80
CA LYS A 85 -5.96 -8.61 -1.69
C LYS A 85 -5.34 -9.07 -0.38
N HIS A 86 -5.37 -10.37 -0.09
CA HIS A 86 -4.75 -10.93 1.11
C HIS A 86 -3.24 -10.64 1.15
N LEU A 87 -2.55 -10.80 0.02
CA LEU A 87 -1.13 -10.43 -0.12
C LEU A 87 -0.89 -8.93 0.10
N ALA A 88 -1.74 -8.07 -0.45
CA ALA A 88 -1.64 -6.62 -0.26
C ALA A 88 -1.76 -6.24 1.22
N PHE A 89 -2.81 -6.72 1.89
CA PHE A 89 -3.03 -6.45 3.31
C PHE A 89 -1.90 -7.00 4.18
N TYR A 90 -1.37 -8.19 3.85
CA TYR A 90 -0.23 -8.75 4.56
C TYR A 90 1.03 -7.87 4.45
N ILE A 91 1.33 -7.35 3.26
CA ILE A 91 2.47 -6.43 3.08
C ILE A 91 2.23 -5.14 3.85
N CYS A 92 1.05 -4.52 3.72
CA CYS A 92 0.71 -3.30 4.46
C CYS A 92 0.82 -3.48 5.97
N GLU A 93 0.33 -4.61 6.49
CA GLU A 93 0.43 -4.94 7.91
C GLU A 93 1.89 -4.96 8.37
N LYS A 94 2.79 -5.62 7.62
CA LYS A 94 4.22 -5.66 7.98
C LYS A 94 4.90 -4.30 7.94
N VAL A 95 4.51 -3.45 7.00
CA VAL A 95 5.01 -2.07 6.88
C VAL A 95 4.64 -1.26 8.12
N ILE A 96 3.37 -1.26 8.51
CA ILE A 96 2.85 -0.49 9.66
C ILE A 96 3.49 -0.91 10.99
N TYR A 97 3.92 -2.18 11.10
CA TYR A 97 4.59 -2.67 12.31
C TYR A 97 6.11 -2.47 12.30
N GLN A 98 6.70 -1.91 11.24
CA GLN A 98 8.15 -1.87 11.06
C GLN A 98 8.86 -0.81 11.90
N ASP A 99 8.33 0.41 12.01
CA ASP A 99 8.94 1.55 12.69
C ASP A 99 8.22 1.96 14.00
N GLY A 100 7.15 1.24 14.34
CA GLY A 100 6.36 1.43 15.54
C GLY A 100 4.95 1.91 15.19
N ILE A 101 3.95 1.24 15.76
CA ILE A 101 2.54 1.44 15.39
C ILE A 101 2.16 2.92 15.40
N GLN A 102 1.88 3.46 14.22
CA GLN A 102 1.25 4.76 14.07
C GLN A 102 -0.27 4.60 13.95
N SER A 103 -1.03 5.33 14.79
CA SER A 103 -2.48 5.16 14.86
C SER A 103 -3.21 5.45 13.54
N GLY A 104 -2.68 6.36 12.72
CA GLY A 104 -3.27 6.75 11.44
C GLY A 104 -3.19 5.65 10.38
N GLU A 105 -2.10 4.87 10.36
CA GLU A 105 -1.91 3.81 9.36
C GLU A 105 -2.75 2.57 9.67
N ILE A 106 -2.85 2.23 10.96
CA ILE A 106 -3.78 1.20 11.44
C ILE A 106 -5.22 1.58 11.12
N GLU A 107 -5.61 2.83 11.39
CA GLU A 107 -6.94 3.32 11.09
C GLU A 107 -7.22 3.25 9.58
N PHE A 108 -6.27 3.65 8.74
CA PHE A 108 -6.38 3.53 7.28
C PHE A 108 -6.64 2.09 6.83
N ILE A 109 -5.83 1.12 7.27
CA ILE A 109 -5.98 -0.28 6.84
C ILE A 109 -7.30 -0.88 7.35
N HIS A 110 -7.71 -0.58 8.58
CA HIS A 110 -9.00 -1.05 9.10
C HIS A 110 -10.19 -0.46 8.34
N GLN A 111 -10.17 0.84 8.04
CA GLN A 111 -11.23 1.46 7.25
C GLN A 111 -11.28 0.87 5.84
N LEU A 112 -10.12 0.64 5.23
CA LEU A 112 -10.02 0.08 3.89
C LEU A 112 -10.56 -1.36 3.82
N ASP A 113 -10.25 -2.21 4.80
CA ASP A 113 -10.78 -3.58 4.89
C ASP A 113 -12.30 -3.61 5.10
N GLN A 114 -12.84 -2.75 5.98
CA GLN A 114 -14.29 -2.64 6.19
C GLN A 114 -15.04 -2.18 4.93
N LEU A 115 -14.47 -1.21 4.21
CA LEU A 115 -15.06 -0.69 2.97
C LEU A 115 -14.99 -1.72 1.83
N ASP A 116 -13.94 -2.54 1.75
CA ASP A 116 -13.88 -3.65 0.80
C ASP A 116 -14.98 -4.69 1.10
N GLN A 117 -15.12 -5.11 2.36
CA GLN A 117 -16.12 -6.12 2.74
C GLN A 117 -17.57 -5.66 2.53
N THR A 118 -17.87 -4.38 2.78
CA THR A 118 -19.21 -3.79 2.60
C THR A 118 -19.57 -3.51 1.14
N THR A 119 -18.59 -3.28 0.26
CA THR A 119 -18.84 -2.98 -1.16
C THR A 119 -19.17 -4.23 -1.99
N PHE A 120 -18.88 -5.43 -1.48
CA PHE A 120 -19.06 -6.70 -2.18
C PHE A 120 -19.97 -7.71 -1.45
N SER A 121 -20.77 -7.24 -0.47
CA SER A 121 -21.80 -8.04 0.22
C SER A 121 -23.22 -7.81 -0.30
#